data_AF-A0A9D5DIQ6-F1
#
_entry.id   AF-A0A9D5DIQ6-F1
#
_cell.length_a   1.000
_cell.length_b   1.000
_cell.length_c   1.000
_cell.angle_alpha   90.00
_cell.angle_beta   90.00
_cell.angle_gamma   90.00
#
_symmetry.space_group_name_H-M   'P 1'
#
loop_
_entity.id
_entity.type
_entity.pdbx_description
1 polymer ?
#
loop_
_entity_poly.entity_id
_entity_poly.type
_entity_poly.pdbx_seq_one_letter_code
_entity_poly.pdbx_strand_id
1 'polypeptide(L)'
;MESIYTGSQDYRGQDVTELQDECKKAIRNALRIAADANEISMISATKLNEQTEQLNKIDNETEKIKDNLDKTDYAIRSLKNPILFWFKDLFGQNKSNKKKPKTDLNQEKAQHEKMDQDNSYSPKSKKQNFVHDRGCQFDDEIDEGLDQIGNMLKEMHSRALNMNSALKNQGEILNKIDANIDNNNSRMKDQRTELGRFIGK
;
A
#
# COMPACT_ATOMS: atom_id res chain seq x y z
N MET A 1 -9.01 -63.66 -52.27
CA MET A 1 -9.78 -63.50 -51.03
C MET A 1 -8.78 -63.65 -49.90
N GLU A 2 -8.03 -62.60 -49.61
CA GLU A 2 -8.46 -61.44 -48.78
C GLU A 2 -8.61 -61.81 -47.31
N SER A 3 -7.60 -61.43 -46.52
CA SER A 3 -7.75 -61.04 -45.12
C SER A 3 -6.52 -60.26 -44.69
N ILE A 4 -6.45 -58.97 -45.07
CA ILE A 4 -5.48 -58.01 -44.55
C ILE A 4 -6.23 -56.70 -44.29
N TYR A 5 -6.83 -56.51 -43.10
CA TYR A 5 -7.27 -55.19 -42.60
C TYR A 5 -7.66 -55.21 -41.11
N THR A 6 -6.68 -55.42 -40.21
CA THR A 6 -6.87 -55.31 -38.74
C THR A 6 -5.68 -54.65 -38.03
N GLY A 7 -5.01 -53.68 -38.67
CA GLY A 7 -3.77 -53.07 -38.16
C GLY A 7 -3.84 -51.59 -37.76
N SER A 8 -4.97 -50.90 -37.95
CA SER A 8 -5.01 -49.42 -37.98
C SER A 8 -5.83 -48.74 -36.87
N GLN A 9 -6.36 -49.48 -35.90
CA GLN A 9 -7.20 -48.89 -34.82
C GLN A 9 -6.51 -48.77 -33.46
N ASP A 10 -5.44 -49.53 -33.18
CA ASP A 10 -4.79 -49.54 -31.86
C ASP A 10 -3.94 -48.29 -31.60
N TYR A 11 -3.02 -47.95 -32.53
CA TYR A 11 -2.13 -46.79 -32.45
C TYR A 11 -2.86 -45.48 -32.11
N ARG A 12 -4.01 -45.23 -32.75
CA ARG A 12 -4.78 -43.98 -32.59
C ARG A 12 -5.39 -43.82 -31.19
N GLY A 13 -5.57 -44.92 -30.45
CA GLY A 13 -6.04 -44.88 -29.05
C GLY A 13 -4.90 -44.62 -28.06
N GLN A 14 -3.69 -45.07 -28.38
CA GLN A 14 -2.49 -44.84 -27.57
C GLN A 14 -2.09 -43.35 -27.62
N ASP A 15 -1.99 -42.78 -28.83
CA ASP A 15 -1.68 -41.35 -29.04
C ASP A 15 -2.62 -40.41 -28.26
N VAL A 16 -3.93 -40.69 -28.26
CA VAL A 16 -4.93 -39.89 -27.53
C VAL A 16 -4.76 -40.02 -26.01
N THR A 17 -4.43 -41.21 -25.52
CA THR A 17 -4.25 -41.45 -24.07
C THR A 17 -2.97 -40.78 -23.56
N GLU A 18 -1.90 -40.80 -24.35
CA GLU A 18 -0.65 -40.09 -24.04
C GLU A 18 -0.87 -38.57 -23.99
N LEU A 19 -1.52 -38.00 -25.02
CA LEU A 19 -1.83 -36.58 -25.09
C LEU A 19 -2.73 -36.11 -23.93
N GLN A 20 -3.68 -36.95 -23.49
CA GLN A 20 -4.49 -36.68 -22.30
C GLN A 20 -3.66 -36.64 -21.02
N ASP A 21 -2.73 -37.59 -20.82
CA ASP A 21 -1.86 -37.58 -19.63
C ASP A 21 -0.87 -36.41 -19.64
N GLU A 22 -0.31 -36.05 -20.79
CA GLU A 22 0.49 -34.81 -20.96
C GLU A 22 -0.30 -33.56 -20.60
N CYS A 23 -1.56 -33.46 -21.06
CA CYS A 23 -2.43 -32.33 -20.74
C CYS A 23 -2.74 -32.26 -19.23
N LYS A 24 -3.08 -33.39 -18.58
CA LYS A 24 -3.27 -33.45 -17.12
C LYS A 24 -1.99 -33.08 -16.35
N LYS A 25 -0.81 -33.49 -16.81
CA LYS A 25 0.48 -33.08 -16.25
C LYS A 25 0.72 -31.59 -16.39
N ALA A 26 0.44 -31.01 -17.56
CA ALA A 26 0.58 -29.57 -17.81
C ALA A 26 -0.32 -28.73 -16.88
N ILE A 27 -1.59 -29.12 -16.71
CA ILE A 27 -2.51 -28.42 -15.81
C ILE A 27 -2.09 -28.54 -14.35
N ARG A 28 -1.67 -29.72 -13.87
CA ARG A 28 -1.15 -29.88 -12.49
C ARG A 28 0.09 -29.01 -12.24
N ASN A 29 0.98 -28.89 -13.24
CA ASN A 29 2.14 -27.99 -13.15
C ASN A 29 1.72 -26.52 -13.14
N ALA A 30 0.76 -26.12 -13.99
CA ALA A 30 0.24 -24.76 -14.04
C ALA A 30 -0.50 -24.37 -12.74
N LEU A 31 -1.31 -25.27 -12.17
CA LEU A 31 -1.95 -25.12 -10.86
C LEU A 31 -0.92 -24.88 -9.75
N ARG A 32 0.14 -25.70 -9.70
CA ARG A 32 1.22 -25.52 -8.72
C ARG A 32 1.90 -24.16 -8.86
N ILE A 33 2.28 -23.79 -10.09
CA ILE A 33 2.93 -22.50 -10.36
C ILE A 33 2.02 -21.32 -10.01
N ALA A 34 0.71 -21.42 -10.31
CA ALA A 34 -0.27 -20.40 -9.95
C ALA A 34 -0.48 -20.31 -8.43
N ALA A 35 -0.49 -21.43 -7.71
CA ALA A 35 -0.56 -21.44 -6.25
C ALA A 35 0.70 -20.83 -5.61
N ASP A 36 1.89 -21.24 -6.03
CA ASP A 36 3.17 -20.69 -5.58
C ASP A 36 3.22 -19.16 -5.83
N ALA A 37 2.77 -18.70 -7.01
CA ALA A 37 2.68 -17.29 -7.36
C ALA A 37 1.62 -16.52 -6.53
N ASN A 38 0.49 -17.16 -6.21
CA ASN A 38 -0.56 -16.56 -5.39
C ASN A 38 -0.12 -16.41 -3.92
N GLU A 39 0.68 -17.34 -3.39
CA GLU A 39 1.29 -17.22 -2.07
C GLU A 39 2.33 -16.08 -2.03
N ILE A 40 3.26 -16.04 -3.00
CA ILE A 40 4.24 -14.96 -3.13
C ILE A 40 3.56 -13.59 -3.28
N SER A 41 2.46 -13.53 -4.05
CA SER A 41 1.59 -12.35 -4.17
C SER A 41 1.01 -11.91 -2.83
N MET A 42 0.53 -12.86 -2.01
CA MET A 42 -0.02 -12.57 -0.67
C MET A 42 1.04 -11.94 0.23
N ILE A 43 2.22 -12.58 0.34
CA ILE A 43 3.33 -12.12 1.18
C ILE A 43 3.79 -10.72 0.74
N SER A 44 3.87 -10.49 -0.57
CA SER A 44 4.25 -9.20 -1.15
C SER A 44 3.25 -8.09 -0.81
N ALA A 45 1.94 -8.38 -0.90
CA ALA A 45 0.88 -7.44 -0.54
C ALA A 45 0.89 -7.07 0.95
N THR A 46 1.07 -8.05 1.85
CA THR A 46 1.21 -7.81 3.30
C THR A 46 2.41 -6.90 3.59
N LYS A 47 3.57 -7.21 3.03
CA LYS A 47 4.80 -6.42 3.22
C LYS A 47 4.67 -4.99 2.67
N LEU A 48 3.92 -4.82 1.57
CA LEU A 48 3.64 -3.50 1.01
C LEU A 48 2.71 -2.68 1.92
N ASN A 49 1.76 -3.31 2.61
CA ASN A 49 0.96 -2.64 3.63
C ASN A 49 1.82 -2.18 4.82
N GLU A 50 2.68 -3.06 5.35
CA GLU A 50 3.64 -2.72 6.42
C GLU A 50 4.55 -1.55 6.03
N GLN A 51 5.05 -1.52 4.79
CA GLN A 51 5.84 -0.39 4.26
C GLN A 51 5.04 0.91 4.16
N THR A 52 3.74 0.82 3.81
CA THR A 52 2.84 1.98 3.79
C THR A 52 2.66 2.57 5.18
N GLU A 53 2.48 1.74 6.21
CA GLU A 53 2.40 2.17 7.61
C GLU A 53 3.70 2.82 8.09
N GLN A 54 4.86 2.25 7.73
CA GLN A 54 6.17 2.83 8.04
C GLN A 54 6.37 4.20 7.38
N LEU A 55 5.95 4.38 6.12
CA LEU A 55 6.02 5.67 5.44
C LEU A 55 5.12 6.73 6.09
N ASN A 56 3.87 6.37 6.46
CA ASN A 56 2.99 7.28 7.21
C ASN A 56 3.56 7.66 8.59
N LYS A 57 4.31 6.76 9.23
CA LYS A 57 5.02 7.07 10.48
C LYS A 57 6.18 8.04 10.24
N ILE A 58 6.98 7.83 9.19
CA ILE A 58 8.09 8.73 8.82
C ILE A 58 7.55 10.13 8.48
N ASP A 59 6.47 10.24 7.69
CA ASP A 59 5.84 11.52 7.34
C ASP A 59 5.44 12.30 8.61
N ASN A 60 4.69 11.65 9.52
CA ASN A 60 4.36 12.19 10.85
C ASN A 60 5.59 12.59 11.69
N GLU A 61 6.70 11.87 11.60
CA GLU A 61 7.94 12.23 12.30
C GLU A 61 8.62 13.45 11.64
N THR A 62 8.57 13.60 10.32
CA THR A 62 9.06 14.80 9.62
C THR A 62 8.21 16.05 9.95
N GLU A 63 6.88 15.91 10.08
CA GLU A 63 6.02 17.00 10.54
C GLU A 63 6.30 17.40 12.00
N LYS A 64 6.50 16.42 12.90
CA LYS A 64 6.90 16.71 14.29
C LYS A 64 8.26 17.41 14.40
N ILE A 65 9.21 17.07 13.52
CA ILE A 65 10.49 17.78 13.44
C ILE A 65 10.24 19.24 13.03
N LYS A 66 9.44 19.47 11.99
CA LYS A 66 9.06 20.81 11.51
C LYS A 66 8.43 21.66 12.62
N ASP A 67 7.43 21.13 13.32
CA ASP A 67 6.78 21.77 14.47
C ASP A 67 7.76 22.11 15.61
N ASN A 68 8.73 21.24 15.86
CA ASN A 68 9.75 21.48 16.87
C ASN A 68 10.78 22.52 16.42
N LEU A 69 11.07 22.61 15.12
CA LEU A 69 11.87 23.69 14.54
C LEU A 69 11.11 25.02 14.63
N ASP A 70 9.80 25.06 14.39
CA ASP A 70 8.98 26.27 14.59
C ASP A 70 8.99 26.77 16.03
N LYS A 71 8.85 25.86 17.01
CA LYS A 71 8.99 26.18 18.43
C LYS A 71 10.40 26.66 18.79
N THR A 72 11.43 26.07 18.17
CA THR A 72 12.82 26.45 18.39
C THR A 72 13.13 27.82 17.79
N ASP A 73 12.64 28.13 16.58
CA ASP A 73 12.71 29.48 15.99
C ASP A 73 12.04 30.53 16.88
N TYR A 74 10.87 30.22 17.43
CA TYR A 74 10.20 31.10 18.39
C TYR A 74 11.03 31.28 19.68
N ALA A 75 11.62 30.20 20.22
CA ALA A 75 12.50 30.26 21.38
C ALA A 75 13.73 31.14 21.10
N ILE A 76 14.43 30.94 19.99
CA ILE A 76 15.61 31.73 19.61
C ILE A 76 15.24 33.21 19.38
N ARG A 77 14.12 33.51 18.70
CA ARG A 77 13.60 34.88 18.55
C ARG A 77 13.20 35.51 19.89
N SER A 78 12.64 34.72 20.81
CA SER A 78 12.32 35.18 22.17
C SER A 78 13.54 35.26 23.09
N LEU A 79 14.72 34.78 22.66
CA LEU A 79 16.02 35.04 23.29
C LEU A 79 16.77 36.24 22.68
N LYS A 80 16.51 36.61 21.41
CA LYS A 80 16.96 37.89 20.82
C LYS A 80 16.39 39.10 21.58
N ASN A 81 15.10 39.06 21.88
CA ASN A 81 14.38 40.23 22.39
C ASN A 81 14.72 40.65 23.84
N PRO A 82 14.94 39.77 24.84
CA PRO A 82 15.25 40.18 26.22
C PRO A 82 16.65 40.80 26.34
N ILE A 83 17.62 40.24 25.61
CA ILE A 83 18.97 40.77 25.52
C ILE A 83 18.94 42.16 24.88
N LEU A 84 18.20 42.33 23.77
CA LEU A 84 17.97 43.64 23.18
C LEU A 84 17.17 44.59 24.08
N PHE A 85 16.23 44.11 24.89
CA PHE A 85 15.48 44.95 25.83
C PHE A 85 16.37 45.46 26.97
N TRP A 86 17.20 44.59 27.54
CA TRP A 86 18.16 44.94 28.59
C TRP A 86 19.25 45.91 28.08
N PHE A 87 19.79 45.69 26.88
CA PHE A 87 20.66 46.68 26.24
C PHE A 87 19.94 47.98 25.87
N LYS A 88 18.63 47.94 25.59
CA LYS A 88 17.83 49.12 25.29
C LYS A 88 17.44 49.93 26.53
N ASP A 89 17.32 49.32 27.72
CA ASP A 89 17.25 50.06 28.98
C ASP A 89 18.61 50.68 29.38
N LEU A 90 19.73 50.08 28.94
CA LEU A 90 21.09 50.65 29.12
C LEU A 90 21.43 51.80 28.15
N PHE A 91 20.76 51.89 26.99
CA PHE A 91 21.05 52.90 25.95
C PHE A 91 19.84 53.76 25.51
N GLY A 92 18.65 53.55 26.09
CA GLY A 92 17.40 54.14 25.62
C GLY A 92 16.61 54.82 26.72
N GLN A 93 16.63 56.16 26.74
CA GLN A 93 15.75 56.93 27.61
C GLN A 93 14.27 56.71 27.26
N ASN A 94 13.53 56.20 28.25
CA ASN A 94 12.25 56.75 28.69
C ASN A 94 11.14 56.95 27.64
N LYS A 95 10.15 56.04 27.62
CA LYS A 95 8.73 56.40 27.86
C LYS A 95 7.83 55.18 28.03
N SER A 96 6.96 55.27 29.03
CA SER A 96 5.93 54.29 29.36
C SER A 96 4.67 54.48 28.50
N ASN A 97 3.91 53.40 28.27
CA ASN A 97 2.54 53.32 28.78
C ASN A 97 1.88 51.93 28.71
N LYS A 98 0.86 51.76 29.55
CA LYS A 98 0.13 50.51 29.83
C LYS A 98 -1.03 50.29 28.85
N LYS A 99 -1.38 49.01 28.57
CA LYS A 99 -2.69 48.39 28.93
C LYS A 99 -2.82 46.93 28.43
N LYS A 100 -3.49 46.09 29.24
CA LYS A 100 -4.06 44.76 28.95
C LYS A 100 -5.62 44.88 28.96
N PRO A 101 -6.43 43.80 28.97
CA PRO A 101 -6.69 42.76 27.95
C PRO A 101 -8.23 42.59 27.69
N LYS A 102 -8.65 41.56 26.92
CA LYS A 102 -9.88 40.69 27.04
C LYS A 102 -10.01 39.77 25.78
N THR A 103 -10.42 38.49 25.77
CA THR A 103 -11.61 37.77 26.34
C THR A 103 -12.86 38.02 25.47
N ASP A 104 -13.55 37.04 24.85
CA ASP A 104 -13.58 35.56 24.98
C ASP A 104 -14.13 34.86 23.68
N LEU A 105 -13.78 33.61 23.29
CA LEU A 105 -14.32 32.25 23.64
C LEU A 105 -15.54 31.81 22.77
N ASN A 106 -15.66 30.49 22.49
CA ASN A 106 -16.79 29.69 21.91
C ASN A 106 -16.70 29.17 20.45
N GLN A 107 -17.29 28.02 20.04
CA GLN A 107 -17.72 26.76 20.71
C GLN A 107 -18.35 25.79 19.66
N GLU A 108 -18.11 24.46 19.74
CA GLU A 108 -18.95 23.34 19.19
C GLU A 108 -19.34 23.34 17.67
N LYS A 109 -19.82 22.28 16.99
CA LYS A 109 -20.22 20.85 17.20
C LYS A 109 -19.94 20.15 15.83
N ALA A 110 -19.33 18.97 15.73
CA ALA A 110 -19.94 17.62 15.81
C ALA A 110 -21.27 17.42 15.04
N GLN A 111 -21.29 16.51 14.04
CA GLN A 111 -22.19 15.32 13.94
C GLN A 111 -22.18 14.63 12.55
N HIS A 112 -22.31 13.29 12.58
CA HIS A 112 -23.01 12.40 11.62
C HIS A 112 -22.44 12.28 10.17
N GLU A 113 -22.60 11.17 9.43
CA GLU A 113 -23.32 9.91 9.71
C GLU A 113 -22.69 8.67 9.04
N LYS A 114 -23.15 7.49 9.46
CA LYS A 114 -22.78 6.17 8.92
C LYS A 114 -23.44 5.92 7.55
N MET A 115 -22.85 5.01 6.77
CA MET A 115 -23.54 4.38 5.64
C MET A 115 -23.26 2.87 5.64
N ASP A 116 -24.24 2.10 6.10
CA ASP A 116 -24.28 0.64 5.94
C ASP A 116 -24.86 0.32 4.55
N GLN A 117 -24.29 -0.65 3.83
CA GLN A 117 -25.04 -1.34 2.78
C GLN A 117 -24.60 -2.80 2.60
N ASP A 118 -25.38 -3.68 3.23
CA ASP A 118 -25.44 -5.11 2.93
C ASP A 118 -26.08 -5.34 1.54
N ASN A 119 -25.55 -6.29 0.77
CA ASN A 119 -26.41 -7.11 -0.08
C ASN A 119 -25.78 -8.45 -0.48
N SER A 120 -26.10 -9.47 0.31
CA SER A 120 -26.11 -10.89 -0.07
C SER A 120 -26.68 -11.16 -1.47
N TYR A 121 -25.96 -11.88 -2.33
CA TYR A 121 -26.56 -12.74 -3.36
C TYR A 121 -25.74 -14.03 -3.62
N SER A 122 -26.34 -15.16 -3.23
CA SER A 122 -26.12 -16.49 -3.79
C SER A 122 -27.50 -17.14 -3.95
N PRO A 123 -27.76 -17.87 -5.05
CA PRO A 123 -27.86 -19.32 -4.87
C PRO A 123 -27.41 -20.19 -6.06
N LYS A 124 -27.38 -21.50 -5.78
CA LYS A 124 -26.84 -22.62 -6.59
C LYS A 124 -27.90 -23.28 -7.49
N SER A 125 -27.47 -23.95 -8.56
CA SER A 125 -28.04 -25.24 -9.08
C SER A 125 -27.17 -25.74 -10.25
N LYS A 126 -26.53 -26.93 -10.29
CA LYS A 126 -26.95 -28.35 -10.14
C LYS A 126 -27.92 -28.90 -11.21
N LYS A 127 -27.38 -29.71 -12.14
CA LYS A 127 -27.86 -31.00 -12.75
C LYS A 127 -26.96 -31.31 -13.98
N GLN A 128 -26.04 -32.28 -14.03
CA GLN A 128 -26.05 -33.73 -13.76
C GLN A 128 -26.54 -34.63 -14.94
N ASN A 129 -25.67 -35.57 -15.33
CA ASN A 129 -25.84 -36.78 -16.16
C ASN A 129 -25.83 -36.67 -17.71
N PHE A 130 -24.70 -37.07 -18.32
CA PHE A 130 -24.68 -37.94 -19.51
C PHE A 130 -23.45 -38.86 -19.46
N VAL A 131 -23.56 -40.09 -20.00
CA VAL A 131 -22.52 -41.12 -19.93
C VAL A 131 -21.64 -41.09 -21.19
N HIS A 132 -20.38 -40.67 -21.05
CA HIS A 132 -19.28 -41.01 -21.96
C HIS A 132 -17.97 -41.19 -21.15
N ASP A 133 -17.78 -42.43 -20.70
CA ASP A 133 -17.06 -42.85 -19.48
C ASP A 133 -15.52 -42.65 -19.44
N ARG A 134 -14.93 -41.91 -20.38
CA ARG A 134 -13.49 -41.53 -20.34
C ARG A 134 -13.17 -40.18 -20.97
N GLY A 135 -13.87 -39.81 -22.04
CA GLY A 135 -13.75 -38.46 -22.63
C GLY A 135 -14.23 -37.39 -21.66
N CYS A 136 -15.46 -37.51 -21.18
CA CYS A 136 -16.05 -36.54 -20.25
C CYS A 136 -15.26 -36.42 -18.95
N GLN A 137 -14.74 -37.52 -18.39
CA GLN A 137 -13.91 -37.44 -17.17
C GLN A 137 -12.59 -36.70 -17.42
N PHE A 138 -11.97 -36.86 -18.59
CA PHE A 138 -10.80 -36.06 -18.96
C PHE A 138 -11.18 -34.57 -19.08
N ASP A 139 -12.23 -34.27 -19.85
CA ASP A 139 -12.68 -32.89 -20.08
C ASP A 139 -13.08 -32.20 -18.76
N ASP A 140 -13.84 -32.87 -17.88
CA ASP A 140 -14.24 -32.39 -16.55
C ASP A 140 -13.03 -32.08 -15.64
N GLU A 141 -12.01 -32.96 -15.61
CA GLU A 141 -10.77 -32.74 -14.84
C GLU A 141 -9.93 -31.57 -15.39
N ILE A 142 -9.96 -31.35 -16.70
CA ILE A 142 -9.26 -30.26 -17.38
C ILE A 142 -9.97 -28.93 -17.12
N ASP A 143 -11.29 -28.88 -17.31
CA ASP A 143 -12.11 -27.69 -17.07
C ASP A 143 -12.06 -27.25 -15.60
N GLU A 144 -12.15 -28.19 -14.63
CA GLU A 144 -11.99 -27.86 -13.21
C GLU A 144 -10.60 -27.25 -12.92
N GLY A 145 -9.54 -27.83 -13.51
CA GLY A 145 -8.19 -27.30 -13.37
C GLY A 145 -8.00 -25.92 -13.99
N LEU A 146 -8.60 -25.66 -15.16
CA LEU A 146 -8.59 -24.34 -15.80
C LEU A 146 -9.39 -23.30 -15.00
N ASP A 147 -10.54 -23.67 -14.44
CA ASP A 147 -11.33 -22.80 -13.56
C ASP A 147 -10.57 -22.47 -12.26
N GLN A 148 -9.89 -23.44 -11.65
CA GLN A 148 -9.05 -23.20 -10.47
C GLN A 148 -7.88 -22.25 -10.80
N ILE A 149 -7.19 -22.43 -11.93
CA ILE A 149 -6.16 -21.49 -12.42
C ILE A 149 -6.77 -20.10 -12.66
N GLY A 150 -7.91 -20.02 -13.35
CA GLY A 150 -8.59 -18.76 -13.66
C GLY A 150 -8.98 -17.97 -12.41
N ASN A 151 -9.44 -18.66 -11.35
CA ASN A 151 -9.74 -18.05 -10.06
C ASN A 151 -8.48 -17.52 -9.36
N MET A 152 -7.39 -18.30 -9.30
CA MET A 152 -6.12 -17.83 -8.73
C MET A 152 -5.53 -16.64 -9.51
N LEU A 153 -5.58 -16.67 -10.85
CA LEU A 153 -5.13 -15.55 -11.68
C LEU A 153 -5.98 -14.29 -11.45
N LYS A 154 -7.30 -14.43 -11.25
CA LYS A 154 -8.20 -13.32 -10.94
C LYS A 154 -7.89 -12.71 -9.56
N GLU A 155 -7.60 -13.53 -8.55
CA GLU A 155 -7.12 -13.06 -7.25
C GLU A 155 -5.79 -12.32 -7.36
N MET A 156 -4.79 -12.93 -8.01
CA MET A 156 -3.47 -12.33 -8.25
C MET A 156 -3.59 -10.99 -8.98
N HIS A 157 -4.45 -10.90 -10.00
CA HIS A 157 -4.71 -9.65 -10.73
C HIS A 157 -5.33 -8.58 -9.82
N SER A 158 -6.33 -8.93 -9.01
CA SER A 158 -6.93 -8.01 -8.02
C SER A 158 -5.88 -7.50 -7.02
N ARG A 159 -5.04 -8.40 -6.49
CA ARG A 159 -3.92 -8.04 -5.60
C ARG A 159 -2.90 -7.16 -6.30
N ALA A 160 -2.59 -7.41 -7.57
CA ALA A 160 -1.67 -6.58 -8.36
C ALA A 160 -2.20 -5.15 -8.58
N LEU A 161 -3.50 -4.98 -8.83
CA LEU A 161 -4.14 -3.65 -8.89
C LEU A 161 -4.05 -2.92 -7.55
N ASN A 162 -4.34 -3.62 -6.44
CA ASN A 162 -4.24 -3.05 -5.09
C ASN A 162 -2.80 -2.67 -4.75
N MET A 163 -1.81 -3.52 -5.07
CA MET A 163 -0.39 -3.22 -4.89
C MET A 163 0.06 -2.03 -5.75
N ASN A 164 -0.40 -1.91 -6.99
CA ASN A 164 -0.10 -0.75 -7.84
C ASN A 164 -0.68 0.56 -7.24
N SER A 165 -1.91 0.52 -6.73
CA SER A 165 -2.52 1.66 -6.04
C SER A 165 -1.76 2.04 -4.76
N ALA A 166 -1.31 1.05 -3.99
CA ALA A 166 -0.49 1.27 -2.80
C ALA A 166 0.89 1.85 -3.16
N LEU A 167 1.58 1.32 -4.16
CA LEU A 167 2.85 1.87 -4.67
C LEU A 167 2.72 3.33 -5.12
N LYS A 168 1.62 3.69 -5.80
CA LYS A 168 1.33 5.08 -6.17
C LYS A 168 1.19 5.98 -4.93
N ASN A 169 0.39 5.55 -3.95
CA ASN A 169 0.21 6.28 -2.69
C ASN A 169 1.54 6.43 -1.91
N GLN A 170 2.35 5.37 -1.85
CA GLN A 170 3.69 5.42 -1.27
C GLN A 170 4.60 6.43 -1.99
N GLY A 171 4.54 6.52 -3.32
CA GLY A 171 5.26 7.53 -4.09
C GLY A 171 4.83 8.97 -3.75
N GLU A 172 3.52 9.21 -3.57
CA GLU A 172 3.00 10.51 -3.12
C GLU A 172 3.45 10.86 -1.69
N ILE A 173 3.50 9.89 -0.78
CA ILE A 173 4.01 10.07 0.59
C ILE A 173 5.54 10.30 0.59
N LEU A 174 6.31 9.56 -0.21
CA LEU A 174 7.75 9.73 -0.34
C LEU A 174 8.12 11.15 -0.82
N ASN A 175 7.40 11.69 -1.80
CA ASN A 175 7.60 13.06 -2.27
C ASN A 175 7.32 14.12 -1.18
N LYS A 176 6.35 13.87 -0.27
CA LYS A 176 6.09 14.75 0.89
C LYS A 176 7.21 14.65 1.92
N ILE A 177 7.63 13.43 2.25
CA ILE A 177 8.75 13.15 3.17
C ILE A 177 10.01 13.85 2.69
N ASP A 178 10.35 13.74 1.41
CA ASP A 178 11.55 14.34 0.80
C ASP A 178 11.52 15.88 0.94
N ALA A 179 10.41 16.52 0.52
CA ALA A 179 10.21 17.96 0.68
C ALA A 179 10.21 18.43 2.15
N ASN A 180 9.66 17.64 3.07
CA ASN A 180 9.69 17.91 4.50
C ASN A 180 11.11 17.76 5.09
N ILE A 181 11.88 16.75 4.68
CA ILE A 181 13.26 16.53 5.10
C ILE A 181 14.16 17.68 4.64
N ASP A 182 14.06 18.09 3.37
CA ASP A 182 14.85 19.20 2.83
C ASP A 182 14.56 20.52 3.56
N ASN A 183 13.29 20.82 3.80
CA ASN A 183 12.87 21.99 4.57
C ASN A 183 13.44 21.94 6.00
N ASN A 184 13.26 20.82 6.69
CA ASN A 184 13.76 20.61 8.05
C ASN A 184 15.29 20.71 8.12
N ASN A 185 16.01 20.18 7.14
CA ASN A 185 17.47 20.22 7.07
C ASN A 185 17.98 21.66 6.84
N SER A 186 17.35 22.42 5.93
CA SER A 186 17.65 23.84 5.74
C SER A 186 17.41 24.64 7.02
N ARG A 187 16.25 24.47 7.66
CA ARG A 187 15.90 25.17 8.91
C ARG A 187 16.83 24.81 10.07
N MET A 188 17.20 23.54 10.23
CA MET A 188 18.22 23.14 11.22
C MET A 188 19.56 23.82 10.97
N LYS A 189 19.99 23.95 9.71
CA LYS A 189 21.24 24.63 9.35
C LYS A 189 21.19 26.13 9.66
N ASP A 190 20.07 26.77 9.39
CA ASP A 190 19.85 28.18 9.72
C ASP A 190 19.84 28.41 11.24
N GLN A 191 19.11 27.58 12.00
CA GLN A 191 19.10 27.62 13.46
C GLN A 191 20.49 27.38 14.08
N ARG A 192 21.24 26.38 13.58
CA ARG A 192 22.63 26.13 14.02
C ARG A 192 23.53 27.34 13.74
N THR A 193 23.36 27.99 12.59
CA THR A 193 24.10 29.20 12.22
C THR A 193 23.74 30.36 13.14
N GLU A 194 22.46 30.51 13.50
CA GLU A 194 22.01 31.56 14.41
C GLU A 194 22.51 31.32 15.85
N LEU A 195 22.38 30.10 16.36
CA LEU A 195 22.93 29.67 17.67
C LEU A 195 24.44 29.86 17.75
N GLY A 196 25.18 29.50 16.69
CA GLY A 196 26.63 29.73 16.61
C GLY A 196 27.02 31.21 16.73
N ARG A 197 26.20 32.13 16.19
CA ARG A 197 26.41 33.58 16.32
C ARG A 197 26.14 34.13 17.73
N PHE A 198 25.35 33.43 18.55
CA PHE A 198 25.12 33.80 19.96
C PHE A 198 26.21 33.27 20.89
N ILE A 199 26.73 32.06 20.63
CA ILE A 199 27.71 31.39 21.50
C ILE A 199 29.15 31.77 21.14
N GLY A 200 29.42 32.11 19.87
CA GLY A 200 30.76 32.46 19.37
C GLY A 200 31.17 33.93 19.51
N LYS A 201 30.70 34.62 20.56
CA LYS A 201 31.07 36.00 20.91
C LYS A 201 31.39 36.10 22.40
#